data_AF-A0A847MZ64-F1
#
_entry.id   AF-A0A847MZ64-F1
#
_cell.length_a   1.000
_cell.length_b   1.000
_cell.length_c   1.000
_cell.angle_alpha   90.00
_cell.angle_beta   90.00
_cell.angle_gamma   90.00
#
_symmetry.space_group_name_H-M   'P 1'
#
loop_
_entity.id
_entity.type
_entity.pdbx_description
1 polymer ?
#
loop_
_entity_poly.entity_id
_entity_poly.type
_entity_poly.pdbx_seq_one_letter_code
_entity_poly.pdbx_strand_id
1 'polypeptide(L)'
;SSEEELHREFASLSFLRDHHPLLLFSRSLQHVKRVKACDLASYENRYITLIGYQITQKQVLTKGGENMSFVSFEDETALYETVLFPQLFSKYHHLLCTQWPLVILGLVKNDEGALIVEIEHMKKLGS
;
A
#
# COMPACT_ATOMS: atom_id res chain seq x y z
N SER A 1 12.64 -20.48 -9.11
CA SER A 1 11.46 -21.29 -8.77
C SER A 1 10.44 -21.21 -9.88
N SER A 2 9.67 -22.27 -10.14
CA SER A 2 8.54 -22.16 -11.07
C SER A 2 7.42 -21.30 -10.44
N GLU A 3 6.56 -20.69 -11.26
CA GLU A 3 5.44 -19.89 -10.76
C GLU A 3 4.55 -20.70 -9.80
N GLU A 4 4.26 -21.96 -10.15
CA GLU A 4 3.51 -22.88 -9.29
C GLU A 4 4.18 -23.16 -7.94
N GLU A 5 5.52 -23.21 -7.91
CA GLU A 5 6.28 -23.41 -6.68
C GLU A 5 6.17 -22.20 -5.75
N LEU A 6 6.25 -20.99 -6.30
CA LEU A 6 6.08 -19.75 -5.53
C LEU A 6 4.67 -19.65 -4.94
N HIS A 7 3.64 -19.99 -5.72
CA HIS A 7 2.26 -20.00 -5.22
C HIS A 7 2.04 -21.04 -4.11
N ARG A 8 2.63 -22.23 -4.22
CA ARG A 8 2.56 -23.24 -3.16
C ARG A 8 3.29 -22.81 -1.89
N GLU A 9 4.47 -22.23 -2.04
CA GLU A 9 5.25 -21.70 -0.92
C GLU A 9 4.46 -20.63 -0.17
N PHE A 10 3.93 -19.63 -0.89
CA PHE A 10 3.14 -18.57 -0.29
C PHE A 10 1.87 -19.11 0.37
N ALA A 11 1.17 -20.07 -0.23
CA ALA A 11 0.00 -20.69 0.38
C ALA A 11 0.30 -21.43 1.70
N SER A 12 1.52 -21.97 1.84
CA SER A 12 1.94 -22.69 3.05
C SER A 12 2.51 -21.77 4.12
N LEU A 13 3.23 -20.71 3.73
CA LEU A 13 4.04 -19.89 4.64
C LEU A 13 3.48 -18.49 4.86
N SER A 14 2.59 -18.02 3.97
CA SER A 14 2.15 -16.62 3.86
C SER A 14 3.28 -15.61 3.54
N PHE A 15 4.45 -16.11 3.11
CA PHE A 15 5.57 -15.31 2.60
C PHE A 15 6.37 -16.12 1.57
N LEU A 16 7.22 -15.43 0.80
CA LEU A 16 8.20 -16.03 -0.08
C LEU A 16 9.59 -15.81 0.53
N ARG A 17 10.45 -16.84 0.55
CA ARG A 17 11.78 -16.76 1.18
C ARG A 17 12.73 -15.80 0.50
N ASP A 18 12.75 -15.83 -0.83
CA ASP A 18 13.77 -15.13 -1.63
C ASP A 18 13.22 -13.91 -2.39
N HIS A 19 11.91 -13.66 -2.29
CA HIS A 19 11.21 -12.72 -3.15
C HIS A 19 10.14 -11.93 -2.41
N HIS A 20 9.83 -10.74 -2.91
CA HIS A 20 8.70 -9.97 -2.41
C HIS A 20 7.36 -10.59 -2.88
N PRO A 21 6.28 -10.63 -2.07
CA PRO A 21 4.98 -11.20 -2.45
C PRO A 21 4.39 -10.60 -3.74
N LEU A 22 4.69 -9.34 -4.04
CA LEU A 22 4.32 -8.67 -5.30
C LEU A 22 4.82 -9.38 -6.57
N LEU A 23 5.83 -10.24 -6.48
CA LEU A 23 6.27 -11.07 -7.60
C LEU A 23 5.12 -11.92 -8.18
N LEU A 24 4.23 -12.42 -7.32
CA LEU A 24 3.03 -13.19 -7.71
C LEU A 24 2.01 -12.36 -8.51
N PHE A 25 2.14 -11.04 -8.50
CA PHE A 25 1.26 -10.10 -9.19
C PHE A 25 1.95 -9.36 -10.35
N SER A 26 3.16 -9.80 -10.73
CA SER A 26 4.01 -9.16 -11.74
C SER A 26 3.27 -8.82 -13.05
N ARG A 27 2.44 -9.74 -13.55
CA ARG A 27 1.62 -9.51 -14.76
C ARG A 27 0.63 -8.35 -14.60
N SER A 28 -0.08 -8.30 -13.48
CA SER A 28 -1.03 -7.21 -13.20
C SER A 28 -0.31 -5.88 -12.98
N LEU A 29 0.86 -5.91 -12.34
CA LEU A 29 1.68 -4.73 -12.07
C LEU A 29 2.22 -4.08 -13.35
N GLN A 30 2.53 -4.87 -14.39
CA GLN A 30 2.98 -4.32 -15.69
C GLN A 30 1.97 -3.36 -16.33
N HIS A 31 0.68 -3.48 -15.98
CA HIS A 31 -0.37 -2.63 -16.53
C HIS A 31 -0.68 -1.39 -15.67
N VAL A 32 0.03 -1.20 -14.54
CA VAL A 32 -0.18 -0.06 -13.65
C VAL A 32 0.96 0.94 -13.79
N LYS A 33 0.63 2.17 -14.21
CA LYS A 33 1.57 3.29 -14.15
C LYS A 33 1.69 3.76 -12.70
N ARG A 34 2.84 3.50 -12.06
CA ARG A 34 3.10 3.83 -10.65
C ARG A 34 4.46 4.48 -10.44
N VAL A 35 4.55 5.27 -9.38
CA VAL A 35 5.80 5.68 -8.74
C VAL A 35 6.25 4.53 -7.83
N LYS A 36 7.56 4.37 -7.66
CA LYS A 36 8.15 3.42 -6.71
C LYS A 36 8.30 4.09 -5.35
N ALA A 37 8.08 3.36 -4.27
CA ALA A 37 8.15 3.90 -2.91
C ALA A 37 9.51 4.53 -2.60
N CYS A 38 10.61 3.98 -3.14
CA CYS A 38 11.96 4.55 -2.97
C CYS A 38 12.11 5.99 -3.51
N ASP A 39 11.27 6.40 -4.47
CA ASP A 39 11.36 7.70 -5.13
C ASP A 39 10.43 8.75 -4.50
N LEU A 40 9.71 8.40 -3.42
CA LEU A 40 8.63 9.20 -2.84
C LEU A 40 9.02 10.66 -2.54
N ALA A 41 10.26 10.88 -2.07
CA ALA A 41 10.80 12.20 -1.76
C ALA A 41 10.80 13.17 -2.97
N SER A 42 10.90 12.65 -4.19
CA SER A 42 10.89 13.47 -5.41
C SER A 42 9.49 13.98 -5.79
N TYR A 43 8.46 13.57 -5.05
CA TYR A 43 7.07 13.85 -5.34
C TYR A 43 6.34 14.62 -4.23
N GLU A 44 7.08 15.25 -3.31
CA GLU A 44 6.47 16.09 -2.27
C GLU A 44 5.47 17.10 -2.86
N ASN A 45 4.30 17.21 -2.22
CA ASN A 45 3.17 18.04 -2.64
C ASN A 45 2.57 17.68 -4.01
N ARG A 46 2.76 16.44 -4.48
CA ARG A 46 2.16 15.94 -5.72
C ARG A 46 1.30 14.71 -5.48
N TYR A 47 0.26 14.58 -6.30
CA TYR A 47 -0.53 13.35 -6.37
C TYR A 47 0.21 12.29 -7.19
N ILE A 48 0.34 11.09 -6.64
CA ILE A 48 0.99 9.95 -7.28
C ILE A 48 0.19 8.67 -7.11
N THR A 49 0.40 7.74 -8.03
CA THR A 49 -0.10 6.37 -7.90
C THR A 49 1.02 5.46 -7.42
N LEU A 50 0.76 4.70 -6.37
CA LEU A 50 1.64 3.73 -5.75
C LEU A 50 0.98 2.34 -5.77
N ILE A 51 1.79 1.32 -5.50
CA ILE A 51 1.29 0.01 -5.10
C ILE A 51 1.64 -0.17 -3.64
N GLY A 52 0.64 -0.58 -2.86
CA GLY A 52 0.83 -0.91 -1.45
C GLY A 52 0.52 -2.38 -1.19
N TYR A 53 1.50 -3.10 -0.68
CA TYR A 53 1.32 -4.34 0.05
C TYR A 53 1.31 -4.01 1.54
N GLN A 54 0.22 -4.31 2.25
CA GLN A 54 0.03 -3.83 3.62
C GLN A 54 0.92 -4.58 4.60
N ILE A 55 1.57 -3.83 5.51
CA ILE A 55 2.43 -4.39 6.55
C ILE A 55 1.83 -4.24 7.93
N THR A 56 1.41 -3.03 8.29
CA THR A 56 0.75 -2.77 9.57
C THR A 56 -0.25 -1.64 9.47
N GLN A 57 -1.16 -1.59 10.44
CA GLN A 57 -2.18 -0.57 10.53
C GLN A 57 -2.37 -0.17 11.99
N LYS A 58 -2.48 1.13 12.21
CA LYS A 58 -2.90 1.72 13.49
C LYS A 58 -4.18 2.52 13.26
N GLN A 59 -5.30 1.97 13.73
CA GLN A 59 -6.56 2.72 13.79
C GLN A 59 -6.53 3.67 14.98
N VAL A 60 -6.96 4.91 14.75
CA VAL A 60 -7.02 5.97 15.76
C VAL A 60 -8.32 6.75 15.64
N LEU A 61 -8.70 7.43 16.70
CA LEU A 61 -9.81 8.37 16.69
C LEU A 61 -9.28 9.78 16.47
N THR A 62 -9.95 10.55 15.61
CA THR A 62 -9.74 12.00 15.54
C THR A 62 -10.16 12.64 16.85
N LYS A 63 -9.82 13.92 17.05
CA LYS A 63 -10.34 14.71 18.18
C LYS A 63 -11.87 14.75 18.22
N GLY A 64 -12.53 14.61 17.06
CA GLY A 64 -13.98 14.54 16.92
C GLY A 64 -14.58 13.14 17.17
N GLY A 65 -13.75 12.13 17.47
CA GLY A 65 -14.21 10.76 17.72
C GLY A 65 -14.48 9.94 16.46
N GLU A 66 -13.98 10.36 15.30
CA GLU A 66 -14.13 9.62 14.05
C GLU A 66 -12.93 8.69 13.81
N ASN A 67 -13.17 7.50 13.27
CA ASN A 67 -12.10 6.55 12.97
C ASN A 67 -11.29 6.98 11.76
N MET A 68 -9.97 6.99 11.90
CA MET A 68 -9.00 7.10 10.80
C MET A 68 -7.89 6.05 11.00
N SER A 69 -7.01 5.86 10.03
CA SER A 69 -5.88 4.94 10.19
C SER A 69 -4.60 5.43 9.57
N PHE A 70 -3.49 5.20 10.27
CA PHE A 70 -2.16 5.16 9.68
C PHE A 70 -1.89 3.74 9.19
N VAL A 71 -1.41 3.59 7.97
CA VAL A 71 -1.13 2.27 7.38
C VAL A 71 0.25 2.31 6.73
N SER A 72 1.11 1.41 7.17
CA SER A 72 2.41 1.17 6.54
C SER A 72 2.20 0.19 5.40
N PHE A 73 2.61 0.62 4.21
CA PHE A 73 2.63 -0.21 3.01
C PHE A 73 4.08 -0.38 2.54
N GLU A 74 4.32 -1.41 1.75
CA GLU A 74 5.54 -1.55 0.98
C GLU A 74 5.25 -1.81 -0.49
N ASP A 75 6.23 -1.47 -1.32
CA ASP A 75 6.40 -2.09 -2.63
C ASP A 75 7.73 -2.85 -2.67
N GLU A 76 8.14 -3.31 -3.85
CA GLU A 76 9.37 -4.07 -4.05
C GLU A 76 10.65 -3.24 -3.76
N THR A 77 10.51 -1.95 -3.45
CA THR A 77 11.62 -1.00 -3.31
C THR A 77 11.74 -0.37 -1.94
N ALA A 78 10.62 -0.08 -1.25
CA ALA A 78 10.65 0.52 0.07
C ALA A 78 9.30 0.40 0.82
N LEU A 79 9.39 0.54 2.14
CA LEU A 79 8.26 0.85 3.02
C LEU A 79 7.90 2.34 2.90
N TYR A 80 6.62 2.66 2.99
CA TYR A 80 6.11 4.01 3.05
C TYR A 80 4.87 4.11 3.92
N GLU A 81 4.68 5.27 4.53
CA GLU A 81 3.57 5.54 5.43
C GLU A 81 2.42 6.23 4.71
N THR A 82 1.20 5.88 5.09
CA THR A 82 -0.02 6.48 4.56
C THR A 82 -0.98 6.85 5.67
N VAL A 83 -1.89 7.78 5.36
CA VAL A 83 -3.03 8.10 6.21
C VAL A 83 -4.33 7.97 5.42
N LEU A 84 -5.30 7.26 6.01
CA LEU A 84 -6.70 7.27 5.58
C LEU A 84 -7.51 8.09 6.57
N PHE A 85 -7.92 9.29 6.16
CA PHE A 85 -8.84 10.13 6.92
C PHE A 85 -10.25 9.51 7.02
N PRO A 86 -11.09 9.96 7.96
CA PRO A 86 -12.29 9.22 8.34
C PRO A 86 -13.26 8.87 7.21
N GLN A 87 -13.50 9.80 6.29
CA GLN A 87 -14.38 9.56 5.15
C GLN A 87 -13.87 8.41 4.27
N LEU A 88 -12.56 8.36 4.04
CA LEU A 88 -11.93 7.33 3.22
C LEU A 88 -11.73 6.04 4.01
N PHE A 89 -11.46 6.12 5.31
CA PHE A 89 -11.43 4.96 6.19
C PHE A 89 -12.77 4.22 6.17
N SER A 90 -13.88 4.95 6.40
CA SER A 90 -15.23 4.36 6.33
C SER A 90 -15.48 3.67 5.00
N LYS A 91 -15.01 4.26 3.90
CA LYS A 91 -15.16 3.70 2.55
C LYS A 91 -14.26 2.50 2.27
N TYR A 92 -12.99 2.52 2.65
CA TYR A 92 -11.96 1.59 2.16
C TYR A 92 -11.38 0.64 3.23
N HIS A 93 -11.77 0.74 4.51
CA HIS A 93 -11.24 -0.14 5.57
C HIS A 93 -11.39 -1.64 5.25
N HIS A 94 -12.42 -2.03 4.49
CA HIS A 94 -12.67 -3.41 4.06
C HIS A 94 -11.64 -3.93 3.03
N LEU A 95 -10.82 -3.05 2.43
CA LEU A 95 -9.72 -3.42 1.53
C LEU A 95 -8.41 -3.70 2.31
N LEU A 96 -8.31 -3.18 3.54
CA LEU A 96 -7.18 -3.36 4.42
C LEU A 96 -7.21 -4.74 5.10
N CYS A 97 -6.08 -5.14 5.69
CA CYS A 97 -5.83 -6.44 6.31
C CYS A 97 -6.07 -7.62 5.34
N THR A 98 -5.87 -7.38 4.04
CA THR A 98 -5.89 -8.41 3.01
C THR A 98 -4.47 -8.66 2.51
N GLN A 99 -4.18 -9.90 2.08
CA GLN A 99 -2.91 -10.22 1.40
C GLN A 99 -2.91 -9.78 -0.07
N TRP A 100 -3.80 -8.84 -0.44
CA TRP A 100 -3.97 -8.40 -1.82
C TRP A 100 -3.33 -7.02 -2.03
N PRO A 101 -2.48 -6.84 -3.04
CA PRO A 101 -1.89 -5.54 -3.35
C PRO A 101 -2.95 -4.50 -3.72
N LEU A 102 -2.75 -3.28 -3.25
CA LEU A 102 -3.66 -2.16 -3.51
C LEU A 102 -3.01 -1.16 -4.44
N VAL A 103 -3.79 -0.63 -5.40
CA VAL A 103 -3.43 0.56 -6.16
C VAL A 103 -3.88 1.75 -5.35
N ILE A 104 -2.94 2.60 -4.96
CA ILE A 104 -3.16 3.74 -4.06
C ILE A 104 -2.87 5.02 -4.82
N LEU A 105 -3.85 5.91 -4.92
CA LEU A 105 -3.65 7.29 -5.34
C LEU A 105 -3.68 8.17 -4.09
N GLY A 106 -2.66 9.01 -3.93
CA GLY A 106 -2.59 9.91 -2.79
C GLY A 106 -1.64 11.07 -3.00
N LEU A 107 -1.75 12.05 -2.12
CA LEU A 107 -0.90 13.24 -2.06
C LEU A 107 0.30 12.96 -1.16
N VAL A 108 1.51 13.15 -1.68
CA VAL A 108 2.71 13.08 -0.85
C VAL A 108 2.79 14.37 -0.02
N LYS A 109 2.85 14.22 1.30
CA LYS A 109 3.03 15.29 2.27
C LYS A 109 4.30 15.07 3.06
N ASN A 110 4.87 16.17 3.53
CA ASN A 110 5.95 16.18 4.49
C ASN A 110 5.37 16.69 5.81
N ASP A 111 5.32 15.80 6.80
CA ASP A 111 4.87 16.09 8.16
C ASP A 111 6.09 16.06 9.08
N GLU A 112 6.59 17.25 9.44
CA GLU A 112 7.76 17.44 10.31
C GLU A 112 9.02 16.64 9.91
N GLY A 113 9.27 16.47 8.61
CA GLY A 113 10.41 15.74 8.07
C GLY A 113 10.12 14.27 7.74
N ALA A 114 8.94 13.77 8.06
CA ALA A 114 8.47 12.46 7.65
C ALA A 114 7.57 12.56 6.40
N LEU A 115 7.86 11.79 5.37
CA LEU A 115 6.99 11.70 4.20
C LEU A 115 5.82 10.76 4.50
N ILE A 116 4.60 11.26 4.30
CA ILE A 116 3.37 10.50 4.42
C ILE A 116 2.52 10.70 3.18
N VAL A 117 1.80 9.66 2.77
CA VAL A 117 0.86 9.75 1.65
C VAL A 117 -0.57 9.85 2.19
N GLU A 118 -1.18 11.01 2.00
CA GLU A 118 -2.61 11.20 2.24
C GLU A 118 -3.38 10.52 1.12
N ILE A 119 -4.07 9.43 1.44
CA ILE A 119 -4.79 8.64 0.45
C ILE A 119 -6.00 9.42 -0.05
N GLU A 120 -6.28 9.34 -1.35
CA GLU A 120 -7.51 9.82 -2.00
C GLU A 120 -8.35 8.67 -2.55
N HIS A 121 -7.70 7.66 -3.12
CA HIS A 121 -8.36 6.52 -3.72
C HIS A 121 -7.56 5.23 -3.53
N MET A 122 -8.30 4.15 -3.30
CA MET A 122 -7.75 2.80 -3.15
C MET A 122 -8.62 1.81 -3.90
N LYS A 123 -7.97 0.85 -4.56
CA LYS A 123 -8.63 -0.32 -5.13
C LYS A 123 -7.70 -1.52 -5.13
N LYS A 124 -8.27 -2.72 -5.30
CA LYS A 124 -7.48 -3.94 -5.48
C LYS A 124 -6.74 -3.89 -6.81
N LEU A 125 -5.52 -4.41 -6.83
CA LEU A 125 -4.80 -4.62 -8.07
C LEU A 125 -5.57 -5.62 -8.94
N GLY A 126 -5.82 -5.26 -10.20
CA GLY A 126 -6.55 -6.11 -11.16
C GLY A 126 -8.08 -6.06 -11.05
N SER A 127 -8.65 -5.22 -10.18
CA SER A 127 -10.10 -4.92 -10.15
C SER A 127 -10.48 -3.73 -11.01
#